data_AF-A0A1G0YTS1-F1
#
_entry.id   AF-A0A1G0YTS1-F1
#
_cell.length_a   1.000
_cell.length_b   1.000
_cell.length_c   1.000
_cell.angle_alpha   90.00
_cell.angle_beta   90.00
_cell.angle_gamma   90.00
#
_symmetry.space_group_name_H-M   'P 1'
#
loop_
_entity.id
_entity.type
_entity.pdbx_description
1 polymer ?
#
loop_
_entity_poly.entity_id
_entity_poly.type
_entity_poly.pdbx_seq_one_letter_code
_entity_poly.pdbx_strand_id
1 'polypeptide(L)'
;MKVRIFMEISPAKPAAALFMSGSGSNAERLLSELQKTSAPSWRPVAIVTDNPQGSRAAELAKSYSLPLIALDIREFYRMRGEQKISLATERGREIREEWTDELRRLLQPFRPDFGILAGFVPLCNITGDFPCLNVHPGDLTVEKDGRRLLVGLNTIPVEAAIMSGFPALRSSVIIAQPYSGSGGEMDSGQIIGLSPNVSIDLHGLSLDELREISEKRPRPKPLGGYKDRLEEIAVANQECLKQNGDWLVFPPAVSDFAAGRFGEDEAGRLLYKQKNEWLPVKTVIYGDGEPQAVPL
;
A
#
# COMPACT_ATOMS: atom_id res chain seq x y z
N MET A 1 -19.58 -18.18 -15.96
CA MET A 1 -18.68 -17.01 -15.85
C MET A 1 -17.26 -17.52 -15.91
N LYS A 2 -16.47 -17.09 -16.89
CA LYS A 2 -15.03 -17.38 -16.91
C LYS A 2 -14.37 -16.48 -15.87
N VAL A 3 -13.53 -17.07 -15.02
CA VAL A 3 -12.83 -16.35 -13.95
C VAL A 3 -11.34 -16.42 -14.23
N ARG A 4 -10.68 -15.27 -14.27
CA ARG A 4 -9.23 -15.17 -14.24
C ARG A 4 -8.81 -14.92 -12.79
N ILE A 5 -8.24 -15.93 -12.15
CA ILE A 5 -7.74 -15.82 -10.77
C ILE A 5 -6.43 -15.02 -10.81
N PHE A 6 -6.22 -14.10 -9.86
CA PHE A 6 -5.00 -13.28 -9.82
C PHE A 6 -3.76 -14.07 -9.37
N MET A 7 -3.98 -15.08 -8.53
CA MET A 7 -2.95 -15.97 -8.01
C MET A 7 -3.34 -17.41 -8.32
N GLU A 8 -2.60 -18.07 -9.20
CA GLU A 8 -2.85 -19.48 -9.49
C GLU A 8 -2.50 -20.35 -8.28
N ILE A 9 -3.40 -21.29 -7.95
CA ILE A 9 -3.19 -22.19 -6.82
C ILE A 9 -2.25 -23.31 -7.27
N SER A 10 -1.01 -23.24 -6.80
CA SER A 10 0.02 -24.26 -6.98
C SER A 10 0.13 -25.16 -5.74
N PRO A 11 0.62 -26.41 -5.84
CA PRO A 11 0.95 -27.22 -4.67
C PRO A 11 2.01 -26.57 -3.77
N ALA A 12 2.86 -25.71 -4.34
CA ALA A 12 3.81 -24.91 -3.58
C ALA A 12 3.14 -23.64 -3.05
N LYS A 13 3.44 -23.27 -1.80
CA LYS A 13 2.97 -22.00 -1.22
C LYS A 13 3.53 -20.80 -2.00
N PRO A 14 2.68 -19.86 -2.46
CA PRO A 14 3.11 -18.63 -3.09
C PRO A 14 4.19 -17.89 -2.30
N ALA A 15 5.23 -17.47 -3.01
CA ALA A 15 6.37 -16.70 -2.53
C ALA A 15 6.10 -15.20 -2.61
N ALA A 16 6.32 -14.47 -1.52
CA ALA A 16 6.13 -13.02 -1.47
C ALA A 16 7.43 -12.28 -1.14
N ALA A 17 7.75 -11.25 -1.93
CA ALA A 17 8.75 -10.24 -1.56
C ALA A 17 8.10 -9.07 -0.81
N LEU A 18 8.64 -8.68 0.34
CA LEU A 18 8.14 -7.55 1.14
C LEU A 18 8.95 -6.29 0.86
N PHE A 19 8.31 -5.24 0.36
CA PHE A 19 8.93 -3.96 0.02
C PHE A 19 8.61 -2.92 1.10
N MET A 20 9.62 -2.18 1.58
CA MET A 20 9.45 -1.16 2.62
C MET A 20 10.52 -0.06 2.57
N SER A 21 10.15 1.16 2.96
CA SER A 21 11.06 2.33 2.92
C SER A 21 11.34 2.97 4.29
N GLY A 22 10.65 2.52 5.35
CA GLY A 22 10.66 3.18 6.66
C GLY A 22 10.62 2.20 7.84
N SER A 23 9.71 2.45 8.80
CA SER A 23 9.61 1.65 10.04
C SER A 23 9.29 0.17 9.81
N GLY A 24 8.68 -0.17 8.68
CA GLY A 24 8.31 -1.54 8.34
C GLY A 24 7.19 -2.12 9.18
N SER A 25 6.40 -1.31 9.89
CA SER A 25 5.35 -1.80 10.80
C SER A 25 4.34 -2.72 10.11
N ASN A 26 3.97 -2.43 8.86
CA ASN A 26 3.07 -3.28 8.08
C ASN A 26 3.74 -4.62 7.71
N ALA A 27 5.02 -4.61 7.36
CA ALA A 27 5.80 -5.82 7.08
C ALA A 27 5.98 -6.67 8.35
N GLU A 28 6.34 -6.04 9.46
CA GLU A 28 6.47 -6.68 10.77
C GLU A 28 5.15 -7.31 11.22
N ARG A 29 4.02 -6.60 11.05
CA ARG A 29 2.69 -7.14 11.34
C ARG A 29 2.42 -8.40 10.51
N LEU A 30 2.61 -8.35 9.19
CA LEU A 30 2.44 -9.50 8.30
C LEU A 30 3.28 -10.71 8.72
N LEU A 31 4.58 -10.49 8.97
CA LEU A 31 5.51 -11.54 9.35
C LEU A 31 5.16 -12.14 10.73
N SER A 32 4.74 -11.31 11.68
CA SER A 32 4.32 -11.74 13.01
C SER A 32 3.05 -12.61 12.97
N GLU A 33 2.06 -12.25 12.14
CA GLU A 33 0.83 -13.04 11.96
C GLU A 33 1.12 -14.35 11.22
N LEU A 34 2.05 -14.33 10.26
CA LEU A 34 2.48 -15.53 9.57
C LEU A 34 3.11 -16.56 10.53
N GLN A 35 3.95 -16.12 11.47
CA GLN A 35 4.56 -17.00 12.48
C GLN A 35 3.53 -17.62 13.44
N LYS A 36 2.41 -16.94 13.68
CA LYS A 36 1.30 -17.44 14.52
C LYS A 36 0.36 -18.38 13.76
N THR A 37 0.40 -18.36 12.42
CA THR A 37 -0.50 -19.14 11.57
C THR A 37 0.07 -20.54 11.36
N SER A 38 -0.68 -21.58 11.69
CA SER A 38 -0.25 -22.98 11.55
C SER A 38 -0.09 -23.43 10.09
N ALA A 39 -0.97 -22.95 9.21
CA ALA A 39 -1.00 -23.26 7.79
C ALA A 39 -1.10 -21.98 6.95
N PRO A 40 -0.03 -21.17 6.85
CA PRO A 40 -0.08 -19.91 6.11
C PRO A 40 -0.27 -20.18 4.61
N SER A 41 -1.04 -19.30 3.95
CA SER A 41 -1.33 -19.38 2.50
C SER A 41 -0.20 -18.89 1.61
N TRP A 42 0.86 -18.31 2.18
CA TRP A 42 2.04 -17.83 1.47
C TRP A 42 3.30 -17.96 2.33
N ARG A 43 4.47 -17.65 1.75
CA ARG A 43 5.76 -17.59 2.44
C ARG A 43 6.57 -16.36 2.03
N PRO A 44 7.24 -15.67 2.95
CA PRO A 44 8.16 -14.57 2.64
C PRO A 44 9.45 -15.13 2.03
N VAL A 45 10.01 -14.43 1.03
CA VAL A 45 11.28 -14.83 0.40
C VAL A 45 12.39 -13.80 0.49
N ALA A 46 12.05 -12.52 0.64
CA ALA A 46 13.01 -11.44 0.82
C ALA A 46 12.33 -10.21 1.42
N ILE A 47 13.13 -9.38 2.09
CA ILE A 47 12.78 -7.98 2.39
C ILE A 47 13.56 -7.09 1.42
N VAL A 48 12.85 -6.18 0.77
CA VAL A 48 13.37 -5.20 -0.20
C VAL A 48 13.25 -3.80 0.38
N THR A 49 14.31 -3.00 0.25
CA THR A 49 14.25 -1.58 0.61
C THR A 49 15.01 -0.68 -0.37
N ASP A 50 14.42 0.49 -0.60
CA ASP A 50 15.02 1.61 -1.33
C ASP A 50 15.77 2.58 -0.41
N ASN A 51 15.70 2.39 0.91
CA ASN A 51 16.23 3.30 1.92
C ASN A 51 16.94 2.50 3.03
N PRO A 52 18.07 1.85 2.74
CA PRO A 52 18.71 0.92 3.68
C PRO A 52 19.22 1.58 4.97
N GLN A 53 19.59 2.87 4.91
CA GLN A 53 20.07 3.60 6.09
C GLN A 53 18.94 4.21 6.92
N GLY A 54 17.81 4.56 6.29
CA GLY A 54 16.68 5.22 6.95
C GLY A 54 15.49 4.31 7.26
N SER A 55 15.62 3.00 7.04
CA SER A 55 14.55 2.02 7.29
C SER A 55 14.97 0.95 8.30
N ARG A 56 13.99 0.23 8.86
CA ARG A 56 14.21 -0.94 9.72
C ARG A 56 14.37 -2.25 8.92
N ALA A 57 14.60 -2.19 7.60
CA ALA A 57 14.60 -3.37 6.75
C ALA A 57 15.67 -4.41 7.16
N ALA A 58 16.89 -3.96 7.48
CA ALA A 58 17.96 -4.85 7.91
C ALA A 58 17.69 -5.51 9.27
N GLU A 59 17.08 -4.77 10.19
CA GLU A 59 16.63 -5.28 11.48
C GLU A 59 15.59 -6.38 11.29
N LEU A 60 14.53 -6.12 10.51
CA LEU A 60 13.48 -7.10 10.26
C LEU A 60 13.99 -8.32 9.49
N ALA A 61 14.87 -8.12 8.50
CA ALA A 61 15.46 -9.21 7.73
C ALA A 61 16.22 -10.17 8.65
N LYS A 62 17.00 -9.63 9.59
CA LYS A 62 17.70 -10.42 10.61
C LYS A 62 16.72 -11.12 11.57
N SER A 63 15.76 -10.39 12.13
CA SER A 63 14.81 -10.92 13.13
C SER A 63 13.95 -12.06 12.59
N TYR A 64 13.57 -12.00 11.31
CA TYR A 64 12.76 -13.03 10.65
C TYR A 64 13.58 -14.01 9.80
N SER A 65 14.92 -13.94 9.85
CA SER A 65 15.83 -14.78 9.06
C SER A 65 15.54 -14.77 7.56
N LEU A 66 15.29 -13.58 7.01
CA LEU A 66 15.01 -13.35 5.60
C LEU A 66 16.20 -12.68 4.90
N PRO A 67 16.44 -13.01 3.62
CA PRO A 67 17.34 -12.26 2.76
C PRO A 67 16.95 -10.78 2.69
N LEU A 68 17.95 -9.89 2.76
CA LEU A 68 17.79 -8.45 2.54
C LEU A 68 18.27 -8.08 1.13
N ILE A 69 17.40 -7.40 0.38
CA ILE A 69 17.73 -6.73 -0.88
C ILE A 69 17.69 -5.22 -0.61
N ALA A 70 18.85 -4.61 -0.52
CA ALA A 70 19.00 -3.18 -0.28
C ALA A 70 19.49 -2.49 -1.57
N LEU A 71 18.64 -1.67 -2.18
CA LEU A 71 18.97 -0.92 -3.39
C LEU A 71 18.60 0.56 -3.19
N ASP A 72 19.53 1.33 -2.60
CA ASP A 72 19.30 2.73 -2.25
C ASP A 72 18.97 3.58 -3.47
N ILE A 73 17.72 4.07 -3.55
CA ILE A 73 17.25 4.83 -4.71
C ILE A 73 17.89 6.22 -4.77
N ARG A 74 18.21 6.85 -3.63
CA ARG A 74 18.83 8.19 -3.62
C ARG A 74 20.25 8.08 -4.14
N GLU A 75 21.00 7.09 -3.65
CA GLU A 75 22.35 6.82 -4.12
C GLU A 75 22.35 6.43 -5.60
N PHE A 76 21.37 5.63 -6.04
CA PHE A 76 21.24 5.22 -7.44
C PHE A 76 21.07 6.41 -8.39
N TYR A 77 20.24 7.39 -8.03
CA TYR A 77 20.07 8.64 -8.78
C TYR A 77 21.34 9.51 -8.73
N ARG A 78 21.97 9.62 -7.55
CA ARG A 78 23.20 10.41 -7.37
C ARG A 78 24.35 9.90 -8.24
N MET A 79 24.53 8.57 -8.31
CA MET A 79 25.53 7.94 -9.19
C MET A 79 25.29 8.21 -10.68
N ARG A 80 24.08 8.62 -11.07
CA ARG A 80 23.67 8.97 -12.44
C ARG A 80 23.62 10.48 -12.69
N GLY A 81 24.14 11.27 -11.76
CA GLY A 81 24.25 12.73 -11.86
C GLY A 81 23.02 13.49 -11.36
N GLU A 82 21.98 12.81 -10.87
CA GLU A 82 20.77 13.46 -10.39
C GLU A 82 20.81 13.72 -8.88
N GLN A 83 20.59 14.96 -8.47
CA GLN A 83 20.55 15.35 -7.05
C GLN A 83 19.19 15.08 -6.40
N LYS A 84 18.14 14.84 -7.20
CA LYS A 84 16.77 14.62 -6.74
C LYS A 84 16.16 13.42 -7.46
N ILE A 85 15.43 12.62 -6.71
CA ILE A 85 14.56 11.60 -7.28
C ILE A 85 13.37 12.32 -7.93
N SER A 86 13.16 12.11 -9.22
CA SER A 86 12.07 12.75 -9.96
C SER A 86 11.56 11.83 -11.06
N LEU A 87 10.24 11.83 -11.26
CA LEU A 87 9.57 11.23 -12.43
C LEU A 87 9.06 12.30 -13.40
N ALA A 88 9.23 13.58 -13.06
CA ALA A 88 8.77 14.69 -13.89
C ALA A 88 9.64 14.86 -15.15
N THR A 89 10.93 14.54 -15.07
CA THR A 89 11.86 14.63 -16.20
C THR A 89 11.98 13.29 -16.92
N GLU A 90 12.29 13.34 -18.22
CA GLU A 90 12.57 12.14 -19.02
C GLU A 90 13.75 11.35 -18.44
N ARG A 91 14.86 12.05 -18.17
CA ARG A 91 16.03 11.45 -17.52
C ARG A 91 15.70 10.78 -16.19
N GLY A 92 14.87 11.42 -15.36
CA GLY A 92 14.45 10.86 -14.08
C GLY A 92 13.62 9.58 -14.21
N ARG A 93 12.85 9.44 -15.30
CA ARG A 93 12.11 8.21 -15.63
C ARG A 93 13.02 7.11 -16.16
N GLU A 94 14.00 7.43 -17.00
CA GLU A 94 15.02 6.46 -17.46
C GLU A 94 15.76 5.86 -16.26
N ILE A 95 16.22 6.70 -15.33
CA ILE A 95 16.92 6.25 -14.13
C ILE A 95 16.01 5.39 -13.25
N ARG A 96 14.70 5.68 -13.19
CA ARG A 96 13.74 4.83 -12.47
C ARG A 96 13.62 3.45 -13.09
N GLU A 97 13.59 3.37 -14.42
CA GLU A 97 13.51 2.09 -15.11
C GLU A 97 14.81 1.29 -14.90
N GLU A 98 15.97 1.91 -15.06
CA GLU A 98 17.26 1.27 -14.76
C GLU A 98 17.33 0.75 -13.30
N TRP A 99 16.78 1.50 -12.35
CA TRP A 99 16.70 1.07 -10.95
C TRP A 99 15.75 -0.11 -10.77
N THR A 100 14.63 -0.11 -11.49
CA THR A 100 13.67 -1.23 -11.49
C THR A 100 14.30 -2.48 -12.12
N ASP A 101 15.08 -2.34 -13.20
CA ASP A 101 15.82 -3.45 -13.81
C ASP A 101 16.84 -4.09 -12.87
N GLU A 102 17.57 -3.27 -12.12
CA GLU A 102 18.49 -3.78 -11.11
C GLU A 102 17.74 -4.51 -9.99
N LEU A 103 16.57 -4.00 -9.60
CA LEU A 103 15.70 -4.67 -8.63
C LEU A 103 15.19 -6.03 -9.16
N ARG A 104 14.80 -6.11 -10.44
CA ARG A 104 14.44 -7.38 -11.12
C ARG A 104 15.58 -8.39 -11.03
N ARG A 105 16.80 -7.96 -11.34
CA ARG A 105 18.00 -8.81 -11.30
C ARG A 105 18.26 -9.35 -9.90
N LEU A 106 18.11 -8.51 -8.88
CA LEU A 106 18.30 -8.89 -7.47
C LEU A 106 17.20 -9.82 -6.94
N LEU A 107 15.97 -9.68 -7.44
CA LEU A 107 14.83 -10.52 -7.05
C LEU A 107 14.81 -11.90 -7.75
N GLN A 108 15.46 -12.01 -8.91
CA GLN A 108 15.43 -13.21 -9.77
C GLN A 108 15.77 -14.53 -9.04
N PRO A 109 16.74 -14.61 -8.10
CA PRO A 109 17.03 -15.83 -7.37
C PRO A 109 15.89 -16.29 -6.44
N PHE A 110 15.03 -15.36 -5.99
CA PHE A 110 13.98 -15.62 -5.01
C PHE A 110 12.65 -16.03 -5.65
N ARG A 111 12.46 -15.73 -6.95
CA ARG A 111 11.26 -16.05 -7.74
C ARG A 111 9.96 -15.73 -6.98
N PRO A 112 9.72 -14.47 -6.59
CA PRO A 112 8.46 -14.11 -5.96
C PRO A 112 7.30 -14.35 -6.94
N ASP A 113 6.20 -14.90 -6.43
CA ASP A 113 4.93 -15.02 -7.14
C ASP A 113 4.12 -13.73 -7.04
N PHE A 114 4.35 -12.94 -5.98
CA PHE A 114 3.76 -11.61 -5.79
C PHE A 114 4.62 -10.71 -4.90
N GLY A 115 4.31 -9.41 -4.92
CA GLY A 115 4.91 -8.40 -4.05
C GLY A 115 3.95 -7.88 -2.99
N ILE A 116 4.51 -7.43 -1.86
CA ILE A 116 3.77 -6.75 -0.80
C ILE A 116 4.45 -5.40 -0.54
N LEU A 117 3.81 -4.31 -0.95
CA LEU A 117 4.25 -2.94 -0.75
C LEU A 117 3.81 -2.47 0.65
N ALA A 118 4.62 -2.80 1.65
CA ALA A 118 4.34 -2.55 3.07
C ALA A 118 4.90 -1.18 3.53
N GLY A 119 4.40 -0.11 2.92
CA GLY A 119 4.95 1.25 3.11
C GLY A 119 6.18 1.50 2.25
N PHE A 120 6.14 1.02 1.00
CA PHE A 120 7.16 1.28 0.00
C PHE A 120 6.84 2.58 -0.73
N VAL A 121 7.77 3.54 -0.69
CA VAL A 121 7.55 4.91 -1.15
C VAL A 121 7.76 5.07 -2.67
N PRO A 122 8.79 4.50 -3.31
CA PRO A 122 9.00 4.70 -4.73
C PRO A 122 7.96 3.98 -5.58
N LEU A 123 7.41 4.68 -6.57
CA LEU A 123 6.78 4.01 -7.70
C LEU A 123 7.79 3.18 -8.46
N CYS A 124 7.47 1.94 -8.79
CA CYS A 124 8.33 1.12 -9.61
C CYS A 124 7.51 0.16 -10.45
N ASN A 125 8.05 -0.21 -11.61
CA ASN A 125 7.35 -1.08 -12.55
C ASN A 125 7.51 -2.58 -12.24
N ILE A 126 8.00 -2.93 -11.05
CA ILE A 126 7.99 -4.33 -10.58
C ILE A 126 6.56 -4.88 -10.51
N THR A 127 5.57 -3.99 -10.36
CA THR A 127 4.13 -4.30 -10.40
C THR A 127 3.66 -4.82 -11.77
N GLY A 128 4.46 -4.63 -12.82
CA GLY A 128 4.21 -5.20 -14.16
C GLY A 128 4.74 -6.61 -14.34
N ASP A 129 5.62 -7.08 -13.45
CA ASP A 129 6.26 -8.39 -13.57
C ASP A 129 5.47 -9.47 -12.84
N PHE A 130 4.84 -9.11 -11.72
CA PHE A 130 3.96 -9.94 -10.91
C PHE A 130 3.01 -9.05 -10.09
N PRO A 131 1.86 -9.56 -9.63
CA PRO A 131 0.93 -8.75 -8.85
C PRO A 131 1.58 -8.24 -7.56
N CYS A 132 1.33 -6.97 -7.23
CA CYS A 132 1.83 -6.35 -6.01
C CYS A 132 0.65 -5.79 -5.20
N LEU A 133 0.60 -6.11 -3.92
CA LEU A 133 -0.43 -5.60 -3.02
C LEU A 133 0.08 -4.38 -2.28
N ASN A 134 -0.69 -3.29 -2.28
CA ASN A 134 -0.39 -2.09 -1.52
C ASN A 134 -1.49 -1.82 -0.50
N VAL A 135 -1.12 -1.38 0.70
CA VAL A 135 -2.05 -0.82 1.67
C VAL A 135 -1.95 0.71 1.65
N HIS A 136 -3.11 1.35 1.56
CA HIS A 136 -3.25 2.79 1.43
C HIS A 136 -4.03 3.36 2.62
N PRO A 137 -3.55 4.45 3.28
CA PRO A 137 -4.20 5.04 4.45
C PRO A 137 -5.36 5.97 4.06
N GLY A 138 -6.33 5.44 3.31
CA GLY A 138 -7.55 6.15 2.89
C GLY A 138 -8.58 5.21 2.27
N ASP A 139 -9.86 5.58 2.34
CA ASP A 139 -10.94 4.83 1.68
C ASP A 139 -10.96 5.17 0.19
N LEU A 140 -10.42 4.26 -0.64
CA LEU A 140 -10.31 4.44 -2.08
C LEU A 140 -11.64 4.22 -2.81
N THR A 141 -12.72 3.81 -2.12
CA THR A 141 -14.06 3.77 -2.70
C THR A 141 -14.75 5.13 -2.67
N VAL A 142 -14.22 6.09 -1.90
CA VAL A 142 -14.76 7.45 -1.84
C VAL A 142 -14.31 8.23 -3.07
N GLU A 143 -15.28 8.58 -3.91
CA GLU A 143 -15.06 9.34 -5.14
C GLU A 143 -15.72 10.71 -5.10
N LYS A 144 -15.10 11.67 -5.78
CA LYS A 144 -15.66 12.98 -6.10
C LYS A 144 -15.41 13.25 -7.58
N ASP A 145 -16.47 13.58 -8.32
CA ASP A 145 -16.40 13.84 -9.76
C ASP A 145 -15.76 12.69 -10.57
N GLY A 146 -16.04 11.44 -10.18
CA GLY A 146 -15.51 10.22 -10.82
C GLY A 146 -14.03 9.96 -10.55
N ARG A 147 -13.44 10.59 -9.52
CA ARG A 147 -12.05 10.40 -9.10
C ARG A 147 -11.98 10.09 -7.61
N ARG A 148 -11.08 9.18 -7.23
CA ARG A 148 -10.83 8.86 -5.82
C ARG A 148 -10.39 10.12 -5.07
N LEU A 149 -11.12 10.44 -4.00
CA LEU A 149 -10.92 11.67 -3.23
C LEU A 149 -9.73 11.55 -2.27
N LEU A 150 -9.58 10.38 -1.64
CA LEU A 150 -8.65 10.14 -0.54
C LEU A 150 -7.37 9.47 -1.02
N VAL A 151 -6.69 10.05 -2.00
CA VAL A 151 -5.44 9.53 -2.60
C VAL A 151 -4.19 10.30 -2.16
N GLY A 152 -3.01 9.74 -2.40
CA GLY A 152 -1.73 10.41 -2.18
C GLY A 152 -0.96 9.90 -0.96
N LEU A 153 0.14 10.59 -0.64
CA LEU A 153 1.13 10.10 0.32
C LEU A 153 1.01 10.77 1.69
N ASN A 154 1.56 10.11 2.72
CA ASN A 154 1.66 10.62 4.10
C ASN A 154 0.28 10.99 4.66
N THR A 155 0.14 12.18 5.26
CA THR A 155 -1.09 12.67 5.89
C THR A 155 -2.12 13.18 4.89
N ILE A 156 -1.80 13.28 3.59
CA ILE A 156 -2.68 13.90 2.59
C ILE A 156 -4.08 13.27 2.55
N PRO A 157 -4.23 11.92 2.47
CA PRO A 157 -5.55 11.29 2.50
C PRO A 157 -6.32 11.56 3.80
N VAL A 158 -5.61 11.59 4.93
CA VAL A 158 -6.21 11.80 6.26
C VAL A 158 -6.67 13.24 6.43
N GLU A 159 -5.85 14.22 6.04
CA GLU A 159 -6.24 15.63 6.00
C GLU A 159 -7.43 15.86 5.07
N ALA A 160 -7.43 15.24 3.88
CA ALA A 160 -8.54 15.33 2.94
C ALA A 160 -9.84 14.77 3.54
N ALA A 161 -9.76 13.67 4.29
CA ALA A 161 -10.91 13.07 4.95
C ALA A 161 -11.46 13.97 6.07
N ILE A 162 -10.58 14.51 6.92
CA ILE A 162 -10.92 15.46 7.98
C ILE A 162 -11.62 16.68 7.37
N MET A 163 -11.01 17.30 6.35
CA MET A 163 -11.52 18.51 5.70
C MET A 163 -12.85 18.29 4.97
N SER A 164 -13.11 17.05 4.55
CA SER A 164 -14.39 16.64 3.95
C SER A 164 -15.48 16.33 4.98
N GLY A 165 -15.15 16.38 6.28
CA GLY A 165 -16.10 16.14 7.37
C GLY A 165 -16.51 14.68 7.52
N PHE A 166 -15.70 13.74 7.07
CA PHE A 166 -16.00 12.33 7.31
C PHE A 166 -15.91 12.00 8.82
N PRO A 167 -16.77 11.11 9.33
CA PRO A 167 -16.74 10.73 10.75
C PRO A 167 -15.66 9.68 11.06
N ALA A 168 -15.15 9.00 10.03
CA ALA A 168 -14.22 7.89 10.17
C ALA A 168 -13.30 7.78 8.96
N LEU A 169 -12.15 7.14 9.18
CA LEU A 169 -11.17 6.71 8.18
C LEU A 169 -11.29 5.21 7.94
N ARG A 170 -10.74 4.76 6.80
CA ARG A 170 -10.51 3.35 6.50
C ARG A 170 -9.20 3.22 5.73
N SER A 171 -8.57 2.06 5.82
CA SER A 171 -7.43 1.68 4.99
C SER A 171 -7.91 0.79 3.85
N SER A 172 -7.34 0.99 2.67
CA SER A 172 -7.64 0.21 1.47
C SER A 172 -6.48 -0.68 1.08
N VAL A 173 -6.75 -1.91 0.65
CA VAL A 173 -5.77 -2.77 0.00
C VAL A 173 -6.09 -2.84 -1.48
N ILE A 174 -5.09 -2.59 -2.32
CA ILE A 174 -5.22 -2.61 -3.77
C ILE A 174 -4.22 -3.57 -4.41
N ILE A 175 -4.55 -4.03 -5.61
CA ILE A 175 -3.57 -4.57 -6.55
C ILE A 175 -2.92 -3.38 -7.26
N ALA A 176 -1.68 -3.06 -6.90
CA ALA A 176 -0.92 -1.95 -7.47
C ALA A 176 -0.68 -2.18 -8.96
N GLN A 177 -0.77 -1.10 -9.74
CA GLN A 177 -0.58 -1.13 -11.18
C GLN A 177 0.79 -0.54 -11.56
N PRO A 178 1.34 -0.91 -12.73
CA PRO A 178 2.46 -0.18 -13.32
C PRO A 178 2.13 1.29 -13.45
N TYR A 179 3.11 2.16 -13.23
CA TYR A 179 2.88 3.58 -13.44
C TYR A 179 3.06 3.91 -14.93
N SER A 180 2.15 4.70 -15.50
CA SER A 180 2.33 5.30 -16.82
C SER A 180 2.66 6.80 -16.67
N GLY A 181 3.68 7.28 -17.41
CA GLY A 181 4.02 8.70 -17.47
C GLY A 181 4.48 9.32 -16.14
N SER A 182 3.76 10.34 -15.66
CA SER A 182 4.14 11.19 -14.51
C SER A 182 3.68 10.68 -13.14
N GLY A 183 3.08 9.49 -13.06
CA GLY A 183 2.60 8.89 -11.80
C GLY A 183 1.20 9.34 -11.36
N GLY A 184 0.35 9.81 -12.28
CA GLY A 184 -1.02 10.24 -11.97
C GLY A 184 -2.01 9.11 -11.62
N GLU A 185 -1.60 7.86 -11.86
CA GLU A 185 -2.40 6.63 -11.62
C GLU A 185 -2.01 5.96 -10.29
N MET A 186 -1.34 6.69 -9.39
CA MET A 186 -1.11 6.21 -8.03
C MET A 186 -2.45 5.90 -7.36
N ASP A 187 -2.54 4.71 -6.77
CA ASP A 187 -3.73 4.23 -6.08
C ASP A 187 -4.97 4.06 -6.97
N SER A 188 -4.85 3.72 -8.27
CA SER A 188 -5.98 3.40 -9.17
C SER A 188 -6.38 1.92 -9.21
N GLY A 189 -5.55 1.05 -8.64
CA GLY A 189 -5.74 -0.40 -8.67
C GLY A 189 -7.08 -0.89 -8.10
N GLN A 190 -7.46 -2.12 -8.47
CA GLN A 190 -8.65 -2.77 -7.91
C GLN A 190 -8.54 -2.89 -6.39
N ILE A 191 -9.60 -2.49 -5.69
CA ILE A 191 -9.67 -2.48 -4.22
C ILE A 191 -10.12 -3.87 -3.77
N ILE A 192 -9.21 -4.64 -3.19
CA ILE A 192 -9.47 -6.02 -2.74
C ILE A 192 -9.80 -6.09 -1.25
N GLY A 193 -9.50 -5.03 -0.49
CA GLY A 193 -9.74 -5.00 0.95
C GLY A 193 -10.05 -3.60 1.46
N LEU A 194 -10.93 -3.52 2.46
CA LEU A 194 -11.13 -2.34 3.30
C LEU A 194 -11.09 -2.74 4.78
N SER A 195 -10.48 -1.90 5.60
CA SER A 195 -10.56 -2.05 7.06
C SER A 195 -11.96 -1.72 7.59
N PRO A 196 -12.26 -1.97 8.87
CA PRO A 196 -13.42 -1.37 9.53
C PRO A 196 -13.25 0.15 9.62
N ASN A 197 -14.31 0.84 10.05
CA ASN A 197 -14.25 2.27 10.32
C ASN A 197 -13.34 2.55 11.53
N VAL A 198 -12.46 3.54 11.38
CA VAL A 198 -11.63 4.09 12.45
C VAL A 198 -12.07 5.52 12.69
N SER A 199 -12.64 5.81 13.87
CA SER A 199 -13.17 7.15 14.18
C SER A 199 -12.11 8.24 14.04
N ILE A 200 -12.51 9.39 13.50
CA ILE A 200 -11.64 10.59 13.46
C ILE A 200 -11.75 11.34 14.78
N ASP A 201 -10.60 11.61 15.40
CA ASP A 201 -10.50 12.48 16.57
C ASP A 201 -9.95 13.85 16.17
N LEU A 202 -10.74 14.91 16.33
CA LEU A 202 -10.35 16.29 16.03
C LEU A 202 -9.63 16.97 17.21
N HIS A 203 -9.34 16.24 18.29
CA HIS A 203 -8.70 16.72 19.51
C HIS A 203 -9.41 17.95 20.10
N GLY A 204 -10.74 17.94 20.09
CA GLY A 204 -11.59 19.01 20.63
C GLY A 204 -11.82 20.22 19.72
N LEU A 205 -11.22 20.26 18.52
CA LEU A 205 -11.47 21.32 17.54
C LEU A 205 -12.69 21.03 16.67
N SER A 206 -13.34 22.09 16.22
CA SER A 206 -14.36 22.05 15.18
C SER A 206 -13.75 22.01 13.77
N LEU A 207 -14.54 21.57 12.79
CA LEU A 207 -14.13 21.57 11.39
C LEU A 207 -13.85 22.99 10.86
N ASP A 208 -14.57 24.00 11.37
CA ASP A 208 -14.37 25.39 10.96
C ASP A 208 -13.05 25.97 11.46
N GLU A 209 -12.64 25.66 12.70
CA GLU A 209 -11.32 26.01 13.21
C GLU A 209 -10.19 25.39 12.37
N LEU A 210 -10.36 24.13 11.96
CA LEU A 210 -9.39 23.45 11.09
C LEU A 210 -9.33 24.06 9.67
N ARG A 211 -10.47 24.53 9.14
CA ARG A 211 -10.52 25.27 7.87
C ARG A 211 -9.75 26.57 7.96
N GLU A 212 -9.92 27.34 9.02
CA GLU A 212 -9.16 28.58 9.22
C GLU A 212 -7.65 28.35 9.27
N ILE A 213 -7.20 27.26 9.90
CA ILE A 213 -5.78 26.88 9.91
C ILE A 213 -5.30 26.58 8.49
N SER A 214 -6.06 25.76 7.76
CA SER A 214 -5.73 25.37 6.38
C SER A 214 -5.64 26.56 5.43
N GLU A 215 -6.54 27.55 5.57
CA GLU A 215 -6.54 28.77 4.76
C GLU A 215 -5.32 29.67 4.99
N LYS A 216 -4.77 29.65 6.20
CA LYS A 216 -3.57 30.43 6.58
C LYS A 216 -2.26 29.76 6.15
N ARG A 217 -2.30 28.53 5.63
CA ARG A 217 -1.09 27.78 5.24
C ARG A 217 -0.35 28.45 4.09
N PRO A 218 0.99 28.57 4.17
CA PRO A 218 1.78 29.08 3.06
C PRO A 218 1.71 28.13 1.86
N ARG A 219 1.78 28.69 0.65
CA ARG A 219 1.91 27.94 -0.60
C ARG A 219 3.22 28.34 -1.27
N PRO A 220 4.16 27.41 -1.55
CA PRO A 220 4.05 25.95 -1.41
C PRO A 220 4.23 25.41 0.03
N LYS A 221 3.93 24.12 0.24
CA LYS A 221 4.15 23.41 1.52
C LYS A 221 5.63 23.54 1.95
N PRO A 222 5.93 23.94 3.20
CA PRO A 222 7.30 24.06 3.67
C PRO A 222 8.03 22.72 3.74
N LEU A 223 9.37 22.77 3.68
CA LEU A 223 10.20 21.60 3.92
C LEU A 223 9.99 21.10 5.36
N GLY A 224 9.60 19.83 5.49
CA GLY A 224 9.35 19.20 6.79
C GLY A 224 7.95 19.41 7.37
N GLY A 225 6.98 19.85 6.57
CA GLY A 225 5.58 19.94 7.02
C GLY A 225 5.09 21.38 7.22
N TYR A 226 3.77 21.53 7.41
CA TYR A 226 3.17 22.79 7.86
C TYR A 226 3.44 23.07 9.34
N LYS A 227 3.63 22.01 10.14
CA LYS A 227 3.87 22.06 11.59
C LYS A 227 2.78 22.84 12.34
N ASP A 228 1.54 22.71 11.87
CA ASP A 228 0.36 23.31 12.46
C ASP A 228 -0.54 22.23 13.08
N ARG A 229 -1.59 22.70 13.76
CA ARG A 229 -2.48 21.81 14.50
C ARG A 229 -3.26 20.84 13.60
N LEU A 230 -3.54 21.21 12.35
CA LEU A 230 -4.20 20.32 11.40
C LEU A 230 -3.28 19.17 10.97
N GLU A 231 -1.99 19.45 10.71
CA GLU A 231 -1.02 18.39 10.41
C GLU A 231 -0.79 17.48 11.62
N GLU A 232 -0.70 18.04 12.84
CA GLU A 232 -0.61 17.24 14.08
C GLU A 232 -1.78 16.28 14.27
N ILE A 233 -3.02 16.77 14.09
CA ILE A 233 -4.24 15.94 14.18
C ILE A 233 -4.23 14.87 13.10
N ALA A 234 -3.83 15.21 11.86
CA ALA A 234 -3.76 14.24 10.78
C ALA A 234 -2.70 13.16 11.02
N VAL A 235 -1.54 13.51 11.59
CA VAL A 235 -0.51 12.53 11.99
C VAL A 235 -1.07 11.60 13.08
N ALA A 236 -1.73 12.13 14.11
CA ALA A 236 -2.30 11.31 15.18
C ALA A 236 -3.38 10.33 14.65
N ASN A 237 -4.27 10.82 13.79
CA ASN A 237 -5.29 9.99 13.14
C ASN A 237 -4.67 8.96 12.18
N GLN A 238 -3.58 9.30 11.47
CA GLN A 238 -2.86 8.36 10.62
C GLN A 238 -2.21 7.24 11.43
N GLU A 239 -1.62 7.54 12.59
CA GLU A 239 -1.08 6.50 13.47
C GLU A 239 -2.18 5.61 14.05
N CYS A 240 -3.34 6.19 14.39
CA CYS A 240 -4.52 5.42 14.79
C CYS A 240 -5.02 4.51 13.65
N LEU A 241 -5.10 5.04 12.43
CA LEU A 241 -5.51 4.31 11.23
C LEU A 241 -4.53 3.19 10.88
N LYS A 242 -3.24 3.38 11.09
CA LYS A 242 -2.25 2.33 10.88
C LYS A 242 -2.52 1.10 11.76
N GLN A 243 -2.81 1.34 13.05
CA GLN A 243 -3.02 0.26 14.02
C GLN A 243 -4.40 -0.40 13.88
N ASN A 244 -5.44 0.40 13.67
CA ASN A 244 -6.83 -0.05 13.64
C ASN A 244 -7.39 -0.24 12.22
N GLY A 245 -6.59 0.11 11.21
CA GLY A 245 -6.90 -0.02 9.79
C GLY A 245 -5.91 -0.95 9.11
N ASP A 246 -4.70 -0.45 8.80
CA ASP A 246 -3.69 -1.19 8.01
C ASP A 246 -3.40 -2.57 8.61
N TRP A 247 -3.15 -2.64 9.92
CA TRP A 247 -2.78 -3.89 10.60
C TRP A 247 -3.91 -4.89 10.72
N LEU A 248 -5.17 -4.45 10.53
CA LEU A 248 -6.35 -5.30 10.52
C LEU A 248 -6.68 -5.79 9.11
N VAL A 249 -6.60 -4.91 8.10
CA VAL A 249 -6.99 -5.26 6.72
C VAL A 249 -5.89 -5.99 5.96
N PHE A 250 -4.63 -5.60 6.16
CA PHE A 250 -3.58 -6.00 5.23
C PHE A 250 -3.20 -7.48 5.36
N PRO A 251 -2.99 -8.06 6.56
CA PRO A 251 -2.68 -9.48 6.69
C PRO A 251 -3.74 -10.45 6.13
N PRO A 252 -5.05 -10.30 6.44
CA PRO A 252 -6.04 -11.22 5.89
C PRO A 252 -6.28 -10.99 4.39
N ALA A 253 -6.22 -9.75 3.89
CA ALA A 253 -6.34 -9.50 2.44
C ALA A 253 -5.19 -10.14 1.65
N VAL A 254 -3.95 -10.05 2.14
CA VAL A 254 -2.79 -10.75 1.57
C VAL A 254 -3.01 -12.26 1.60
N SER A 255 -3.53 -12.79 2.70
CA SER A 255 -3.74 -14.22 2.88
C SER A 255 -4.81 -14.76 1.92
N ASP A 256 -5.92 -14.04 1.73
CA ASP A 256 -6.98 -14.40 0.78
C ASP A 256 -6.52 -14.27 -0.67
N PHE A 257 -5.71 -13.25 -0.98
CA PHE A 257 -5.08 -13.10 -2.29
C PHE A 257 -4.18 -14.29 -2.62
N ALA A 258 -3.27 -14.65 -1.71
CA ALA A 258 -2.40 -15.81 -1.88
C ALA A 258 -3.16 -17.14 -1.93
N ALA A 259 -4.31 -17.24 -1.26
CA ALA A 259 -5.19 -18.40 -1.32
C ALA A 259 -6.03 -18.48 -2.61
N GLY A 260 -5.82 -17.59 -3.57
CA GLY A 260 -6.54 -17.57 -4.85
C GLY A 260 -8.03 -17.24 -4.69
N ARG A 261 -8.38 -16.43 -3.68
CA ARG A 261 -9.78 -16.02 -3.43
C ARG A 261 -10.20 -14.79 -4.20
N PHE A 262 -9.29 -14.13 -4.91
CA PHE A 262 -9.59 -13.01 -5.78
C PHE A 262 -9.34 -13.34 -7.24
N GLY A 263 -10.19 -12.80 -8.10
CA GLY A 263 -10.04 -12.86 -9.54
C GLY A 263 -10.88 -11.79 -10.21
N GLU A 264 -10.97 -11.87 -11.53
CA GLU A 264 -11.81 -11.00 -12.32
C GLU A 264 -12.63 -11.79 -13.33
N ASP A 265 -13.75 -11.21 -13.73
CA ASP A 265 -14.52 -11.70 -14.88
C ASP A 265 -14.04 -11.06 -16.20
N GLU A 266 -14.70 -11.43 -17.29
CA GLU A 266 -14.38 -10.94 -18.65
C GLU A 266 -14.56 -9.43 -18.82
N ALA A 267 -15.35 -8.79 -17.93
CA ALA A 267 -15.54 -7.33 -17.92
C ALA A 267 -14.55 -6.62 -16.98
N GLY A 268 -13.58 -7.34 -16.39
CA GLY A 268 -12.62 -6.79 -15.43
C GLY A 268 -13.22 -6.48 -14.07
N ARG A 269 -14.42 -6.99 -13.76
CA ARG A 269 -15.05 -6.78 -12.44
C ARG A 269 -14.42 -7.71 -11.42
N LEU A 270 -14.18 -7.18 -10.22
CA LEU A 270 -13.59 -7.94 -9.13
C LEU A 270 -14.55 -9.05 -8.69
N LEU A 271 -14.00 -10.25 -8.57
CA LEU A 271 -14.67 -11.43 -8.04
C LEU A 271 -13.98 -11.87 -6.75
N TYR A 272 -14.78 -12.28 -5.77
CA TYR A 272 -14.30 -12.86 -4.52
C TYR A 272 -14.88 -14.26 -4.30
N LYS A 273 -14.03 -15.20 -3.92
CA LYS A 273 -14.41 -16.59 -3.66
C LYS A 273 -14.84 -16.76 -2.21
N GLN A 274 -16.12 -17.05 -2.00
CA GLN A 274 -16.69 -17.34 -0.70
C GLN A 274 -17.47 -18.65 -0.77
N LYS A 275 -17.22 -19.58 0.17
CA LYS A 275 -17.88 -20.91 0.22
C LYS A 275 -17.85 -21.68 -1.12
N ASN A 276 -16.72 -21.59 -1.84
CA ASN A 276 -16.50 -22.16 -3.19
C ASN A 276 -17.29 -21.54 -4.35
N GLU A 277 -17.99 -20.42 -4.12
CA GLU A 277 -18.68 -19.67 -5.16
C GLU A 277 -17.94 -18.36 -5.45
N TRP A 278 -17.92 -17.96 -6.72
CA TRP A 278 -17.36 -16.68 -7.15
C TRP A 278 -18.47 -15.62 -7.17
N LEU A 279 -18.29 -14.58 -6.36
CA LEU A 279 -19.24 -13.48 -6.21
C LEU A 279 -18.64 -12.20 -6.79
N PRO A 280 -19.35 -11.48 -7.69
CA PRO A 280 -18.97 -10.14 -8.08
C PRO A 280 -19.07 -9.18 -6.88
N VAL A 281 -18.00 -8.44 -6.62
CA VAL A 281 -17.89 -7.54 -5.46
C VAL A 281 -17.27 -6.20 -5.84
N LYS A 282 -17.59 -5.14 -5.09
CA LYS A 282 -16.80 -3.89 -5.11
C LYS A 282 -15.48 -4.06 -4.39
N THR A 283 -15.49 -4.76 -3.27
CA THR A 283 -14.36 -4.99 -2.35
C THR A 283 -14.77 -5.99 -1.26
N VAL A 284 -13.88 -6.28 -0.32
CA VAL A 284 -14.12 -7.11 0.86
C VAL A 284 -13.74 -6.32 2.12
N ILE A 285 -14.60 -6.32 3.14
CA ILE A 285 -14.30 -5.70 4.43
C ILE A 285 -13.71 -6.75 5.36
N TYR A 286 -12.54 -6.44 5.91
CA TYR A 286 -11.82 -7.26 6.87
C TYR A 286 -11.87 -6.60 8.25
N GLY A 287 -12.42 -7.30 9.24
CA GLY A 287 -12.45 -6.89 10.65
C GLY A 287 -12.17 -8.09 11.55
N ASP A 288 -12.67 -8.08 12.80
CA ASP A 288 -12.43 -9.16 13.78
C ASP A 288 -13.19 -10.48 13.47
N GLY A 289 -13.94 -10.53 12.38
CA GLY A 289 -14.76 -11.68 11.98
C GLY A 289 -14.51 -12.13 10.55
N GLU A 290 -15.44 -12.95 10.04
CA GLU A 290 -15.39 -13.43 8.66
C GLU A 290 -15.36 -12.28 7.64
N PRO A 291 -14.55 -12.36 6.57
CA PRO A 291 -14.51 -11.35 5.54
C PRO A 291 -15.90 -11.10 4.92
N GLN A 292 -16.28 -9.82 4.84
CA GLN A 292 -17.60 -9.42 4.34
C GLN A 292 -17.49 -8.91 2.90
N ALA A 293 -18.03 -9.68 1.96
CA ALA A 293 -18.12 -9.30 0.56
C ALA A 293 -19.07 -8.09 0.40
N VAL A 294 -18.59 -7.01 -0.23
CA VAL A 294 -19.42 -5.85 -0.58
C VAL A 294 -19.92 -6.05 -2.01
N PRO A 295 -21.23 -6.24 -2.25
CA PRO A 295 -21.75 -6.49 -3.59
C PRO A 295 -21.57 -5.28 -4.52
N LEU A 296 -21.45 -5.54 -5.83
CA LEU A 296 -21.47 -4.54 -6.90
C LEU A 296 -22.76 -3.71 -6.91
#